data_AF-A0AAJ2H444-F1
#
_entry.id   AF-A0AAJ2H444-F1
#
_cell.length_a   1.000
_cell.length_b   1.000
_cell.length_c   1.000
_cell.angle_alpha   90.00
_cell.angle_beta   90.00
_cell.angle_gamma   90.00
#
_symmetry.space_group_name_H-M   'P 1'
#
loop_
_entity.id
_entity.type
_entity.pdbx_description
1 polymer ?
#
loop_
_entity_poly.entity_id
_entity_poly.type
_entity_poly.pdbx_seq_one_letter_code
_entity_poly.pdbx_strand_id
1 'polypeptide(L)'
;FAKDGTITAANASSISDGASALVLTTEAHAKAKNLAPLARIVATSSNSQHPSEFTTAPVGAIQKVLDKADWKAQDVDLWEINEAFAMVTMAAMDNFNLDSDKVNIHGGAC
;
A
#
# COMPACT_ATOMS: atom_id res chain seq x y z
N PHE A 1 -23.03 8.10 0.35
CA PHE A 1 -22.67 9.51 0.52
C PHE A 1 -23.58 10.14 1.56
N ALA A 2 -23.02 10.83 2.56
CA ALA A 2 -23.81 11.58 3.53
C ALA A 2 -24.07 13.00 3.01
N LYS A 3 -25.19 13.62 3.42
CA LYS A 3 -25.61 14.95 2.95
C LYS A 3 -24.51 16.01 3.10
N ASP A 4 -23.83 15.98 4.24
CA ASP A 4 -22.76 16.91 4.60
C ASP A 4 -21.40 16.18 4.70
N GLY A 5 -21.25 15.06 3.99
CA GLY A 5 -20.02 14.27 3.97
C GLY A 5 -18.99 14.81 2.98
N THR A 6 -17.72 14.50 3.22
CA THR A 6 -16.60 14.91 2.36
C THR A 6 -16.28 13.91 1.24
N ILE A 7 -16.86 12.71 1.31
CA ILE A 7 -16.70 11.66 0.31
C ILE A 7 -17.61 11.93 -0.89
N THR A 8 -17.06 11.82 -2.09
CA THR A 8 -17.70 12.02 -3.38
C THR A 8 -17.29 10.89 -4.33
N ALA A 9 -17.96 10.76 -5.48
CA ALA A 9 -17.55 9.78 -6.49
C ALA A 9 -16.15 10.03 -7.06
N ALA A 10 -15.65 11.27 -6.99
CA ALA A 10 -14.35 11.66 -7.53
C ALA A 10 -13.19 11.46 -6.54
N ASN A 11 -13.47 11.14 -5.27
CA ASN A 11 -12.42 10.87 -4.26
C ASN A 11 -12.60 9.50 -3.60
N ALA A 12 -13.39 8.64 -4.24
CA ALA A 12 -13.60 7.24 -3.90
C ALA A 12 -13.19 6.40 -5.12
N SER A 13 -12.65 5.22 -4.89
CA SER A 13 -12.22 4.35 -5.97
C SER A 13 -13.39 3.95 -6.88
N SER A 14 -13.14 3.82 -8.18
CA SER A 14 -14.14 3.32 -9.12
C SER A 14 -14.47 1.85 -8.88
N ILE A 15 -15.68 1.44 -9.29
CA ILE A 15 -16.01 0.03 -9.45
C ILE A 15 -15.40 -0.42 -10.77
N SER A 16 -14.49 -1.38 -10.73
CA SER A 16 -13.67 -1.78 -11.87
C SER A 16 -13.56 -3.30 -11.98
N ASP A 17 -13.39 -3.79 -13.21
CA ASP A 17 -13.12 -5.20 -13.52
C ASP A 17 -11.67 -5.36 -14.01
N GLY A 18 -10.93 -6.33 -13.47
CA GLY A 18 -9.55 -6.59 -13.84
C GLY A 18 -8.96 -7.82 -13.13
N ALA A 19 -7.78 -8.26 -13.58
CA ALA A 19 -7.03 -9.36 -12.96
C ALA A 19 -5.52 -9.13 -13.04
N SER A 20 -4.79 -9.63 -12.04
CA SER A 20 -3.32 -9.63 -12.00
C SER A 20 -2.80 -10.95 -11.41
N ALA A 21 -1.59 -11.35 -11.80
CA ALA A 21 -0.96 -12.58 -11.31
C ALA A 21 0.56 -12.40 -11.16
N LEU A 22 1.12 -13.06 -10.15
CA LEU A 22 2.56 -13.08 -9.86
C LEU A 22 3.02 -14.54 -9.70
N VAL A 23 4.24 -14.83 -10.15
CA VAL A 23 4.91 -16.11 -9.88
C VAL A 23 5.91 -15.91 -8.75
N LEU A 24 5.75 -16.66 -7.67
CA LEU A 24 6.64 -16.61 -6.52
C LEU A 24 7.51 -17.87 -6.47
N THR A 25 8.75 -17.69 -6.00
CA THR A 25 9.67 -18.79 -5.77
C THR A 25 10.65 -18.43 -4.66
N THR A 26 11.40 -19.43 -4.17
CA THR A 26 12.48 -19.18 -3.22
C THR A 26 13.74 -18.76 -3.96
N GLU A 27 14.58 -17.97 -3.31
CA GLU A 27 15.87 -17.55 -3.87
C GLU A 27 16.74 -18.75 -4.26
N ALA A 28 16.75 -19.80 -3.43
CA ALA A 28 17.50 -21.03 -3.70
C ALA A 28 17.02 -21.73 -4.99
N HIS A 29 15.70 -21.80 -5.20
CA HIS A 29 15.14 -22.38 -6.43
C HIS A 29 15.44 -21.51 -7.65
N ALA A 30 15.29 -20.18 -7.53
CA ALA A 30 15.65 -19.26 -8.60
C ALA A 30 17.12 -19.41 -9.03
N LYS A 31 18.04 -19.48 -8.06
CA LYS A 31 19.47 -19.73 -8.31
C LYS A 31 19.72 -21.09 -8.98
N ALA A 32 19.13 -22.16 -8.46
CA ALA A 32 19.28 -23.51 -9.03
C ALA A 32 18.75 -23.62 -10.47
N LYS A 33 17.82 -22.74 -10.85
CA LYS A 33 17.21 -22.70 -12.19
C LYS A 33 17.71 -21.54 -13.06
N ASN A 34 18.72 -20.78 -12.60
CA ASN A 34 19.23 -19.58 -13.27
C ASN A 34 18.11 -18.59 -13.68
N LEU A 35 17.09 -18.44 -12.84
CA LEU A 35 16.03 -17.46 -13.02
C LEU A 35 16.52 -16.09 -12.53
N ALA A 36 16.04 -15.02 -13.17
CA ALA A 36 16.29 -13.63 -12.77
C ALA A 36 15.04 -13.06 -12.07
N PRO A 37 14.99 -13.01 -10.71
CA PRO A 37 13.86 -12.44 -10.00
C PRO A 37 13.75 -10.92 -10.24
N LEU A 38 12.53 -10.41 -10.40
CA LEU A 38 12.29 -8.97 -10.57
C LEU A 38 12.38 -8.20 -9.25
N ALA A 39 12.00 -8.84 -8.13
CA ALA A 39 11.98 -8.24 -6.81
C ALA A 39 12.08 -9.32 -5.72
N ARG A 40 12.30 -8.89 -4.48
CA ARG A 40 12.29 -9.74 -3.28
C ARG A 40 11.26 -9.21 -2.29
N ILE A 41 10.42 -10.09 -1.76
CA ILE A 41 9.54 -9.76 -0.64
C ILE A 41 10.39 -9.73 0.64
N VAL A 42 10.60 -8.54 1.19
CA VAL A 42 11.42 -8.34 2.40
C VAL A 42 10.62 -8.68 3.66
N ALA A 43 9.42 -8.14 3.77
CA ALA A 43 8.53 -8.36 4.90
C ALA A 43 7.06 -8.24 4.46
N THR A 44 6.18 -8.86 5.23
CA THR A 44 4.73 -8.70 5.11
C THR A 44 4.13 -8.54 6.51
N SER A 45 3.07 -7.74 6.60
CA SER A 45 2.31 -7.53 7.83
C SER A 45 0.84 -7.34 7.51
N SER A 46 -0.02 -7.61 8.50
CA SER A 46 -1.44 -7.30 8.47
C SER A 46 -1.82 -6.55 9.75
N ASN A 47 -2.88 -5.76 9.64
CA ASN A 47 -3.43 -5.04 10.78
C ASN A 47 -4.96 -5.00 10.68
N SER A 48 -5.62 -5.12 11.81
CA SER A 48 -7.06 -4.93 11.95
C SER A 48 -7.33 -3.92 13.07
N GLN A 49 -8.44 -3.21 12.95
CA GLN A 49 -8.95 -2.25 13.93
C GLN A 49 -10.47 -2.42 14.02
N HIS A 50 -11.14 -1.60 14.83
CA HIS A 50 -12.60 -1.62 14.85
C HIS A 50 -13.13 -1.36 13.42
N PRO A 51 -14.19 -2.04 12.94
CA PRO A 51 -14.62 -1.92 11.55
C PRO A 51 -14.95 -0.49 11.10
N SER A 52 -15.38 0.39 12.02
CA SER A 52 -15.62 1.80 11.72
C SER A 52 -14.34 2.61 11.44
N GLU A 53 -13.17 2.07 11.75
CA GLU A 53 -11.85 2.71 11.62
C GLU A 53 -11.01 2.04 10.51
N PHE A 54 -11.63 1.28 9.61
CA PHE A 54 -10.91 0.51 8.59
C PHE A 54 -10.04 1.39 7.66
N THR A 55 -10.42 2.65 7.46
CA THR A 55 -9.70 3.60 6.60
C THR A 55 -8.32 3.97 7.14
N THR A 56 -8.10 3.88 8.45
CA THR A 56 -6.80 4.11 9.11
C THR A 56 -6.05 2.82 9.43
N ALA A 57 -6.65 1.66 9.19
CA ALA A 57 -6.00 0.36 9.39
C ALA A 57 -4.66 0.20 8.65
N PRO A 58 -4.47 0.73 7.41
CA PRO A 58 -3.20 0.67 6.70
C PRO A 58 -2.04 1.30 7.46
N VAL A 59 -2.26 2.37 8.22
CA VAL A 59 -1.20 3.02 9.03
C VAL A 59 -0.56 2.02 10.01
N GLY A 60 -1.39 1.23 10.70
CA GLY A 60 -0.88 0.21 11.62
C GLY A 60 -0.19 -0.95 10.90
N ALA A 61 -0.60 -1.28 9.67
CA ALA A 61 0.08 -2.31 8.87
C ALA A 61 1.45 -1.81 8.37
N ILE A 62 1.52 -0.55 7.91
CA ILE A 62 2.76 0.10 7.46
C ILE A 62 3.78 0.17 8.60
N GLN A 63 3.40 0.63 9.79
CA GLN A 63 4.31 0.67 10.93
C GLN A 63 4.90 -0.72 11.22
N LYS A 64 4.04 -1.74 11.33
CA LYS A 64 4.48 -3.11 11.61
C LYS A 64 5.39 -3.70 10.54
N VAL A 65 5.14 -3.42 9.26
CA VAL A 65 5.99 -3.96 8.17
C VAL A 65 7.33 -3.26 8.10
N LEU A 66 7.37 -1.94 8.36
CA LEU A 66 8.60 -1.17 8.48
C LEU A 66 9.45 -1.69 9.65
N ASP A 67 8.85 -1.88 10.83
CA ASP A 67 9.55 -2.44 12.00
C ASP A 67 10.10 -3.84 11.71
N LYS A 68 9.32 -4.68 11.02
CA LYS A 68 9.74 -6.04 10.64
C LYS A 68 10.84 -6.06 9.57
N ALA A 69 10.87 -5.06 8.69
CA ALA A 69 11.91 -4.88 7.69
C ALA A 69 13.16 -4.19 8.24
N ASP A 70 13.10 -3.65 9.47
CA ASP A 70 14.10 -2.75 10.07
C ASP A 70 14.34 -1.49 9.21
N TRP A 71 13.26 -0.92 8.67
CA TRP A 71 13.28 0.24 7.77
C TRP A 71 12.58 1.44 8.40
N LYS A 72 13.01 2.64 8.03
CA LYS A 72 12.27 3.88 8.22
C LYS A 72 11.42 4.16 6.99
N ALA A 73 10.34 4.92 7.15
CA ALA A 73 9.50 5.30 6.03
C ALA A 73 10.28 6.06 4.93
N GLN A 74 11.31 6.82 5.32
CA GLN A 74 12.17 7.59 4.42
C GLN A 74 13.16 6.71 3.63
N ASP A 75 13.39 5.47 4.06
CA ASP A 75 14.23 4.51 3.34
C ASP A 75 13.48 3.90 2.14
N VAL A 76 12.16 4.10 2.06
CA VAL A 76 11.33 3.61 0.96
C VAL A 76 11.31 4.61 -0.20
N ASP A 77 11.70 4.13 -1.37
CA ASP A 77 11.79 4.96 -2.58
C ASP A 77 10.43 5.24 -3.21
N LEU A 78 9.53 4.26 -3.20
CA LEU A 78 8.20 4.35 -3.81
C LEU A 78 7.15 3.66 -2.94
N TRP A 79 5.98 4.28 -2.85
CA TRP A 79 4.83 3.83 -2.09
C TRP A 79 3.65 3.60 -3.02
N GLU A 80 3.12 2.38 -3.01
CA GLU A 80 1.83 2.04 -3.62
C GLU A 80 0.81 1.86 -2.50
N ILE A 81 -0.01 2.88 -2.26
CA ILE A 81 -1.03 2.90 -1.22
C ILE A 81 -2.39 2.99 -1.89
N ASN A 82 -3.19 1.92 -1.76
CA ASN A 82 -4.47 1.85 -2.44
C ASN A 82 -5.43 2.96 -2.00
N GLU A 83 -5.92 3.73 -2.98
CA GLU A 83 -6.82 4.87 -2.79
C GLU A 83 -8.29 4.44 -2.77
N ALA A 84 -8.68 3.57 -1.83
CA ALA A 84 -10.08 3.20 -1.67
C ALA A 84 -10.97 4.45 -1.45
N PHE A 85 -10.43 5.39 -0.68
CA PHE A 85 -10.85 6.79 -0.62
C PHE A 85 -9.59 7.65 -0.53
N ALA A 86 -9.56 8.84 -1.11
CA ALA A 86 -8.38 9.71 -1.11
C ALA A 86 -7.79 9.93 0.31
N MET A 87 -8.66 10.00 1.32
CA MET A 87 -8.27 10.17 2.73
C MET A 87 -7.43 9.01 3.29
N VAL A 88 -7.53 7.80 2.74
CA VAL A 88 -6.75 6.64 3.17
C VAL A 88 -5.27 6.87 2.89
N THR A 89 -4.97 7.29 1.65
CA THR A 89 -3.59 7.60 1.24
C THR A 89 -3.07 8.84 1.95
N MET A 90 -3.89 9.90 2.07
CA MET A 90 -3.50 11.10 2.81
C MET A 90 -3.18 10.81 4.28
N ALA A 91 -3.96 9.95 4.95
CA ALA A 91 -3.68 9.56 6.34
C ALA A 91 -2.31 8.86 6.47
N ALA A 92 -1.93 8.00 5.52
CA ALA A 92 -0.60 7.41 5.53
C ALA A 92 0.51 8.45 5.26
N MET A 93 0.28 9.38 4.32
CA MET A 93 1.21 10.46 4.04
C MET A 93 1.47 11.33 5.28
N ASP A 94 0.41 11.74 5.98
CA ASP A 94 0.50 12.57 7.18
C ASP A 94 1.20 11.82 8.33
N ASN A 95 0.83 10.56 8.56
CA ASN A 95 1.36 9.78 9.68
C ASN A 95 2.85 9.43 9.55
N PHE A 96 3.35 9.26 8.33
CA PHE A 96 4.74 8.89 8.07
C PHE A 96 5.56 10.02 7.44
N ASN A 97 4.95 11.20 7.25
CA ASN A 97 5.52 12.35 6.58
C ASN A 97 6.13 11.95 5.21
N LEU A 98 5.31 11.26 4.40
CA LEU A 98 5.70 10.76 3.09
C LEU A 98 5.77 11.91 2.08
N ASP A 99 6.75 11.84 1.18
CA ASP A 99 6.83 12.71 0.02
C ASP A 99 5.75 12.32 -1.01
N SER A 100 4.90 13.27 -1.40
CA SER A 100 3.86 13.03 -2.41
C SER A 100 4.44 12.57 -3.74
N ASP A 101 5.66 13.00 -4.08
CA ASP A 101 6.33 12.63 -5.33
C ASP A 101 6.81 11.16 -5.33
N LYS A 102 6.68 10.46 -4.20
CA LYS A 102 6.99 9.04 -4.05
C LYS A 102 5.76 8.16 -3.86
N VAL A 103 4.56 8.72 -3.75
CA VAL A 103 3.32 7.97 -3.51
C VAL A 103 2.52 7.90 -4.80
N ASN A 104 2.17 6.68 -5.23
CA ASN A 104 1.31 6.41 -6.38
C ASN A 104 1.73 7.20 -7.64
N ILE A 105 3.03 7.16 -7.99
CA ILE A 105 3.63 8.00 -9.04
C ILE A 105 3.05 7.76 -10.45
N HIS A 106 2.32 6.67 -10.63
CA HIS A 106 1.64 6.32 -11.87
C HIS A 106 0.11 6.50 -11.81
N GLY A 107 -0.39 7.16 -10.76
CA GLY A 107 -1.81 7.22 -10.42
C GLY A 107 -2.25 6.02 -9.60
N GLY A 108 -3.33 6.19 -8.83
CA GLY A 108 -3.90 5.14 -8.00
C GLY A 108 -5.33 4.77 -8.42
N ALA A 109 -6.20 4.55 -7.43
CA ALA A 109 -7.52 3.98 -7.63
C ALA A 109 -8.65 5.01 -7.73
N CYS A 110 -8.42 6.28 -7.41
CA CYS A 110 -9.41 7.36 -7.51
C CYS A 110 -8.91 8.58 -8.29
#